data_AF-A0A1Q7RUG8-F1
#
_entry.id   AF-A0A1Q7RUG8-F1
#
_cell.length_a   1.000
_cell.length_b   1.000
_cell.length_c   1.000
_cell.angle_alpha   90.00
_cell.angle_beta   90.00
_cell.angle_gamma   90.00
#
_symmetry.space_group_name_H-M   'P 1'
#
loop_
_entity.id
_entity.type
_entity.pdbx_description
1 polymer ?
#
loop_
_entity_poly.entity_id
_entity_poly.type
_entity_poly.pdbx_seq_one_letter_code
_entity_poly.pdbx_strand_id
1 'polypeptide(L)'
;MKLILLILVLHSSLHASWCIPDTTRPADTAATSQAPILEVRTERPGVRVYADTAYLGATPLAPVRISEGMHIIHYVPPETHSWLNPAVIETLTAHPGEHLVRTVAFRNGSVLGLTPLDLRLPSPLSVVTVSKEGYQEASIPLAGDQREVHVLLHASEGGSPAPPSAYLSGERSKSALPIYITTGATVLTGAAAAYFKIKADNYYDDYRRTGDEGKLSQVRQLDVASGITLAASELSLFTLTYF
;
A
#
# COMPACT_ATOMS: atom_id res chain seq x y z
N MET A 1 -18.45 24.25 3.30
CA MET A 1 -18.68 23.14 2.36
C MET A 1 -17.49 22.20 2.47
N LYS A 2 -17.63 21.00 3.04
CA LYS A 2 -16.52 20.05 3.19
C LYS A 2 -16.74 18.89 2.23
N LEU A 3 -15.79 18.69 1.32
CA LEU A 3 -15.81 17.77 0.19
C LEU A 3 -15.03 16.50 0.58
N ILE A 4 -15.52 15.32 0.19
CA ILE A 4 -14.77 14.05 0.33
C ILE A 4 -14.73 13.40 -1.05
N LEU A 5 -13.52 13.33 -1.63
CA LEU A 5 -13.24 12.66 -2.89
C LEU A 5 -12.83 11.20 -2.58
N LEU A 6 -13.57 10.23 -3.12
CA LEU A 6 -13.23 8.81 -3.04
C LEU A 6 -12.48 8.41 -4.31
N ILE A 7 -11.25 7.90 -4.21
CA ILE A 7 -10.40 7.49 -5.35
C ILE A 7 -10.36 5.96 -5.37
N LEU A 8 -10.51 5.35 -6.54
CA LEU A 8 -10.57 3.89 -6.73
C LEU A 8 -9.44 3.49 -7.67
N VAL A 9 -8.37 2.92 -7.11
CA VAL A 9 -7.12 2.66 -7.82
C VAL A 9 -6.90 1.16 -7.96
N LEU A 10 -6.78 0.67 -9.20
CA LEU A 10 -6.34 -0.70 -9.50
C LEU A 10 -4.81 -0.73 -9.63
N HIS A 11 -4.13 -1.48 -8.76
CA HIS A 11 -2.70 -1.74 -8.89
C HIS A 11 -2.38 -3.21 -8.62
N SER A 12 -1.31 -3.67 -9.28
CA SER A 12 -0.68 -4.98 -9.05
C SER A 12 0.65 -4.73 -8.35
N SER A 13 0.84 -5.21 -7.13
CA SER A 13 2.21 -5.35 -6.58
C SER A 13 2.33 -6.44 -5.53
N LEU A 14 3.36 -7.27 -5.72
CA LEU A 14 4.03 -8.11 -4.75
C LEU A 14 5.15 -7.28 -4.12
N HIS A 15 5.34 -7.36 -2.80
CA HIS A 15 6.62 -7.65 -2.13
C HIS A 15 6.47 -7.40 -0.62
N ALA A 16 6.79 -8.44 0.17
CA ALA A 16 6.87 -8.37 1.62
C ALA A 16 8.28 -7.91 2.04
N SER A 17 8.36 -6.95 2.96
CA SER A 17 9.60 -6.52 3.61
C SER A 17 9.64 -7.03 5.04
N TRP A 18 10.75 -7.63 5.44
CA TRP A 18 11.00 -8.14 6.79
C TRP A 18 11.75 -7.07 7.59
N CYS A 19 11.15 -6.59 8.68
CA CYS A 19 11.85 -5.75 9.66
C CYS A 19 12.39 -6.60 10.81
N ILE A 20 13.68 -6.44 11.10
CA ILE A 20 14.35 -7.00 12.28
C ILE A 20 14.18 -5.98 13.43
N PRO A 21 13.65 -6.38 14.61
CA PRO A 21 13.52 -5.46 15.74
C PRO A 21 14.86 -5.20 16.42
N ASP A 22 15.17 -3.92 16.63
CA ASP A 22 16.29 -3.42 17.41
C ASP A 22 16.01 -3.61 18.91
N THR A 23 16.93 -4.28 19.63
CA THR A 23 16.71 -4.83 20.99
C THR A 23 17.45 -4.09 22.10
N THR A 24 17.92 -2.87 21.87
CA THR A 24 18.65 -2.12 22.91
C THR A 24 17.99 -0.81 23.30
N ARG A 25 16.94 -0.88 24.14
CA ARG A 25 16.46 0.28 24.91
C ARG A 25 16.25 -0.11 26.39
N PRO A 26 16.84 0.64 27.35
CA PRO A 26 16.69 0.37 28.76
C PRO A 26 15.27 0.69 29.27
N ALA A 27 14.84 -0.12 30.23
CA ALA A 27 13.53 -0.11 30.86
C ALA A 27 13.37 1.12 31.76
N ASP A 28 12.63 2.12 31.29
CA ASP A 28 12.21 3.25 32.11
C ASP A 28 10.69 3.39 32.11
N THR A 29 10.16 3.39 33.33
CA THR A 29 8.82 3.83 33.74
C THR A 29 7.65 3.00 33.20
N ALA A 30 7.15 2.09 34.05
CA ALA A 30 5.89 1.37 33.87
C ALA A 30 4.70 2.34 33.85
N ALA A 31 4.51 3.03 32.72
CA ALA A 31 3.22 3.59 32.38
C ALA A 31 2.26 2.41 32.24
N THR A 32 1.14 2.44 32.98
CA THR A 32 0.02 1.52 32.81
C THR A 32 -0.52 1.69 31.39
N SER A 33 0.09 0.97 30.45
CA SER A 33 -0.31 0.92 29.05
C SER A 33 -1.71 0.34 29.01
N GLN A 34 -2.70 1.20 28.79
CA GLN A 34 -4.08 0.77 28.66
C GLN A 34 -4.18 -0.10 27.40
N ALA A 35 -4.65 -1.34 27.53
CA ALA A 35 -4.78 -2.21 26.37
C ALA A 35 -5.75 -1.60 25.34
N PRO A 36 -5.45 -1.70 24.02
CA PRO A 36 -6.39 -1.29 22.98
C PRO A 36 -7.69 -2.08 23.06
N ILE A 37 -8.78 -1.42 22.67
CA ILE A 37 -10.13 -1.98 22.66
C ILE A 37 -10.59 -2.07 21.21
N LEU A 38 -11.08 -3.23 20.79
CA LEU A 38 -11.69 -3.48 19.49
C LEU A 38 -13.21 -3.62 19.66
N GLU A 39 -13.96 -2.77 18.97
CA GLU A 39 -15.42 -2.85 18.83
C GLU A 39 -15.77 -3.16 17.38
N VAL A 40 -16.48 -4.27 17.16
CA VAL A 40 -16.91 -4.69 15.82
C VAL A 40 -18.40 -4.48 15.67
N ARG A 41 -18.77 -3.60 14.75
CA ARG A 41 -20.14 -3.29 14.33
C ARG A 41 -20.44 -3.95 13.00
N THR A 42 -21.58 -4.59 12.92
CA THR A 42 -22.07 -5.16 11.66
C THR A 42 -23.59 -5.17 11.69
N GLU A 43 -24.17 -5.06 10.50
CA GLU A 43 -25.62 -5.13 10.30
C GLU A 43 -26.15 -6.56 10.45
N ARG A 44 -25.29 -7.58 10.30
CA ARG A 44 -25.67 -9.00 10.36
C ARG A 44 -25.21 -9.64 11.69
N PRO A 45 -26.11 -10.18 12.52
CA PRO A 45 -25.73 -10.91 13.72
C PRO A 45 -25.10 -12.27 13.38
N GLY A 46 -24.29 -12.80 14.30
CA GLY A 46 -23.69 -14.13 14.20
C GLY A 46 -22.40 -14.20 13.37
N VAL A 47 -21.84 -13.07 12.93
CA VAL A 47 -20.52 -13.04 12.27
C VAL A 47 -19.46 -13.37 13.31
N ARG A 48 -18.68 -14.42 13.07
CA ARG A 48 -17.58 -14.83 13.94
C ARG A 48 -16.36 -13.97 13.68
N VAL A 49 -15.79 -13.41 14.74
CA VAL A 49 -14.62 -12.54 14.68
C VAL A 49 -13.42 -13.27 15.25
N TYR A 50 -12.32 -13.26 14.51
CA TYR A 50 -11.02 -13.78 14.96
C TYR A 50 -9.96 -12.70 14.85
N ALA A 51 -9.01 -12.68 15.79
CA ALA A 51 -7.77 -11.91 15.68
C ALA A 51 -6.58 -12.87 15.64
N ASP A 52 -5.82 -12.81 14.55
CA ASP A 52 -4.72 -13.67 14.12
C ASP A 52 -5.14 -15.13 13.91
N THR A 53 -5.62 -15.76 14.98
CA THR A 53 -6.24 -17.08 15.03
C THR A 53 -7.20 -17.25 16.22
N ALA A 54 -7.17 -16.32 17.18
CA ALA A 54 -7.96 -16.38 18.40
C ALA A 54 -9.40 -15.95 18.15
N TYR A 55 -10.35 -16.78 18.55
CA TYR A 55 -11.77 -16.46 18.45
C TYR A 55 -12.16 -15.43 19.50
N LEU A 56 -12.62 -14.25 19.05
CA LEU A 56 -13.01 -13.15 19.93
C LEU A 56 -14.50 -13.19 20.30
N GLY A 57 -15.34 -13.76 19.43
CA GLY A 57 -16.78 -13.89 19.66
C GLY A 57 -17.59 -13.78 18.37
N ALA A 58 -18.91 -13.65 18.52
CA ALA A 58 -19.84 -13.43 17.41
C ALA A 58 -20.55 -12.08 17.55
N THR A 59 -20.92 -11.48 16.42
CA THR A 59 -21.59 -10.18 16.41
C THR A 59 -23.05 -10.27 16.87
N PRO A 60 -23.61 -9.26 17.55
CA PRO A 60 -22.96 -8.04 18.02
C PRO A 60 -21.89 -8.35 19.09
N LEU A 61 -20.66 -7.88 18.84
CA LEU A 61 -19.50 -8.20 19.66
C LEU A 61 -19.31 -7.07 20.68
N ALA A 62 -19.33 -7.40 21.97
CA ALA A 62 -18.98 -6.43 23.01
C ALA A 62 -17.51 -5.98 22.83
N PRO A 63 -17.14 -4.75 23.23
CA PRO A 63 -15.76 -4.27 23.09
C PRO A 63 -14.76 -5.24 23.74
N VAL A 64 -13.79 -5.73 22.96
CA VAL A 64 -12.79 -6.73 23.39
C VAL A 64 -11.42 -6.09 23.48
N ARG A 65 -10.65 -6.41 24.53
CA ARG A 65 -9.25 -5.98 24.62
C ARG A 65 -8.37 -6.86 23.73
N ILE A 66 -7.54 -6.24 22.91
CA ILE A 66 -6.54 -6.93 22.10
C ILE A 66 -5.14 -6.50 22.53
N SER A 67 -4.11 -7.26 22.15
CA SER A 67 -2.73 -6.84 22.38
C SER A 67 -2.35 -5.65 21.51
N GLU A 68 -1.27 -4.97 21.87
CA GLU A 68 -0.66 -3.96 21.00
C GLU A 68 0.07 -4.63 19.83
N GLY A 69 0.17 -3.91 18.70
CA GLY A 69 0.86 -4.37 17.51
C GLY A 69 -0.06 -4.70 16.34
N MET A 70 0.48 -5.41 15.36
CA MET A 70 -0.20 -5.74 14.12
C MET A 70 -1.03 -7.02 14.28
N HIS A 71 -2.30 -6.95 13.91
CA HIS A 71 -3.27 -8.03 14.00
C HIS A 71 -3.98 -8.26 12.68
N ILE A 72 -4.21 -9.53 12.34
CA ILE A 72 -5.03 -9.94 11.21
C ILE A 72 -6.42 -10.28 11.73
N ILE A 73 -7.44 -9.49 11.38
CA ILE A 73 -8.82 -9.73 11.81
C ILE A 73 -9.57 -10.50 10.72
N HIS A 74 -10.15 -11.64 11.07
CA HIS A 74 -11.02 -12.41 10.19
C HIS A 74 -12.47 -12.27 10.62
N TYR A 75 -13.33 -11.85 9.69
CA TYR A 75 -14.77 -11.81 9.85
C TYR A 75 -15.40 -12.95 9.04
N VAL A 76 -15.88 -13.97 9.73
CA VAL A 76 -16.40 -15.21 9.14
C VAL A 76 -17.92 -15.24 9.27
N PRO A 77 -18.68 -15.24 8.15
CA PRO A 77 -20.13 -15.36 8.19
C PRO A 77 -20.61 -16.62 8.94
N PRO A 78 -21.81 -16.60 9.55
CA PRO A 78 -22.38 -17.79 10.18
C PRO A 78 -22.60 -18.94 9.18
N GLU A 79 -22.89 -18.60 7.92
CA GLU A 79 -23.14 -19.56 6.83
C GLU A 79 -21.85 -20.07 6.18
N THR A 80 -20.96 -20.70 6.96
CA THR A 80 -19.62 -21.16 6.48
C THR A 80 -19.63 -22.19 5.36
N HIS A 81 -20.79 -22.73 5.00
CA HIS A 81 -20.91 -23.74 3.94
C HIS A 81 -21.11 -23.13 2.55
N SER A 82 -21.27 -21.81 2.46
CA SER A 82 -21.43 -21.12 1.19
C SER A 82 -20.11 -20.55 0.70
N TRP A 83 -19.59 -21.12 -0.40
CA TRP A 83 -18.45 -20.56 -1.14
C TRP A 83 -18.69 -19.11 -1.63
N LEU A 84 -19.95 -18.66 -1.64
CA LEU A 84 -20.35 -17.32 -2.03
C LEU A 84 -20.15 -16.25 -0.94
N ASN A 85 -19.83 -16.68 0.29
CA ASN A 85 -19.67 -15.81 1.45
C ASN A 85 -18.25 -15.95 2.03
N PRO A 86 -17.21 -15.49 1.31
CA PRO A 86 -15.84 -15.60 1.80
C PRO A 86 -15.66 -14.81 3.10
N ALA A 87 -14.70 -15.24 3.92
CA ALA A 87 -14.28 -14.48 5.08
C ALA A 87 -13.65 -13.16 4.63
N VAL A 88 -13.93 -12.08 5.37
CA VAL A 88 -13.28 -10.79 5.17
C VAL A 88 -12.03 -10.78 6.05
N ILE A 89 -10.89 -10.41 5.48
CA ILE A 89 -9.60 -10.35 6.17
C ILE A 89 -9.14 -8.89 6.17
N GLU A 90 -8.81 -8.38 7.35
CA GLU A 90 -8.30 -7.03 7.56
C GLU A 90 -6.98 -7.11 8.34
N THR A 91 -6.01 -6.25 8.05
CA THR A 91 -4.82 -6.07 8.91
C THR A 91 -4.94 -4.72 9.59
N LEU A 92 -4.84 -4.69 10.91
CA LEU A 92 -4.86 -3.47 11.72
C LEU A 92 -3.64 -3.40 12.63
N THR A 93 -3.22 -2.18 12.96
CA THR A 93 -2.18 -1.93 13.96
C THR A 93 -2.84 -1.27 15.16
N ALA A 94 -2.80 -1.95 16.31
CA ALA A 94 -3.41 -1.49 17.55
C ALA A 94 -2.37 -0.82 18.44
N HIS A 95 -2.65 0.40 18.89
CA HIS A 95 -1.78 1.15 19.79
C HIS A 95 -2.32 1.16 21.22
N PRO A 96 -1.45 1.32 22.23
CA PRO A 96 -1.88 1.55 23.61
C PRO A 96 -2.97 2.62 23.75
N GLY A 97 -4.04 2.28 24.46
CA GLY A 97 -5.16 3.16 24.79
C GLY A 97 -6.11 3.44 23.62
N GLU A 98 -5.85 2.86 22.44
CA GLU A 98 -6.67 3.08 21.26
C GLU A 98 -8.03 2.37 21.36
N HIS A 99 -9.09 3.04 20.91
CA HIS A 99 -10.40 2.43 20.74
C HIS A 99 -10.70 2.29 19.23
N LEU A 100 -10.52 1.07 18.73
CA LEU A 100 -10.70 0.70 17.34
C LEU A 100 -12.15 0.28 17.10
N VAL A 101 -12.90 1.11 16.37
CA VAL A 101 -14.24 0.74 15.90
C VAL A 101 -14.15 0.27 14.45
N ARG A 102 -14.73 -0.89 14.14
CA ARG A 102 -14.77 -1.46 12.78
C ARG A 102 -16.19 -1.76 12.35
N THR A 103 -16.58 -1.23 11.20
CA THR A 103 -17.90 -1.44 10.60
C THR A 103 -17.75 -2.31 9.36
N VAL A 104 -18.36 -3.50 9.37
CA VAL A 104 -18.25 -4.49 8.29
C VAL A 104 -19.63 -4.71 7.64
N ALA A 105 -19.74 -4.42 6.34
CA ALA A 105 -21.01 -4.38 5.60
C ALA A 105 -21.10 -5.45 4.49
N PHE A 106 -22.19 -6.24 4.48
CA PHE A 106 -22.41 -7.39 3.58
C PHE A 106 -23.42 -7.06 2.45
N ARG A 107 -23.06 -7.19 1.16
CA ARG A 107 -23.93 -6.94 -0.02
C ARG A 107 -24.53 -8.23 -0.62
N ASN A 108 -25.85 -8.29 -0.84
CA ASN A 108 -26.60 -9.55 -1.10
C ASN A 108 -26.39 -10.62 -0.01
N GLY A 109 -26.02 -10.19 1.21
CA GLY A 109 -25.52 -11.09 2.25
C GLY A 109 -24.01 -11.38 2.22
N SER A 110 -23.21 -10.73 1.35
CA SER A 110 -21.75 -10.96 1.22
C SER A 110 -20.93 -9.65 1.15
N VAL A 111 -20.01 -9.40 2.11
CA VAL A 111 -19.15 -8.19 2.14
C VAL A 111 -18.29 -8.14 0.90
N LEU A 112 -18.25 -6.98 0.23
CA LEU A 112 -17.32 -6.75 -0.89
C LEU A 112 -15.95 -6.27 -0.38
N GLY A 113 -15.90 -5.46 0.68
CA GLY A 113 -14.66 -5.07 1.39
C GLY A 113 -14.74 -3.68 2.02
N LEU A 114 -13.60 -3.18 2.50
CA LEU A 114 -13.44 -1.82 3.05
C LEU A 114 -12.72 -0.92 2.03
N THR A 115 -12.90 0.40 2.12
CA THR A 115 -12.21 1.35 1.23
C THR A 115 -10.73 1.52 1.60
N PRO A 116 -9.80 1.66 0.63
CA PRO A 116 -10.03 1.59 -0.81
C PRO A 116 -10.36 0.16 -1.28
N LEU A 117 -11.38 0.05 -2.15
CA LEU A 117 -11.99 -1.22 -2.54
C LEU A 117 -11.78 -1.49 -4.03
N ASP A 118 -11.12 -2.59 -4.37
CA ASP A 118 -10.97 -3.04 -5.76
C ASP A 118 -12.10 -4.03 -6.11
N LEU A 119 -12.93 -3.67 -7.09
CA LEU A 119 -14.11 -4.45 -7.49
C LEU A 119 -13.94 -5.01 -8.89
N ARG A 120 -13.89 -6.35 -9.00
CA ARG A 120 -14.02 -7.05 -10.28
C ARG A 120 -15.48 -7.39 -10.53
N LEU A 121 -16.11 -6.69 -11.46
CA LEU A 121 -17.51 -6.88 -11.80
C LEU A 121 -17.65 -7.84 -12.99
N PRO A 122 -18.43 -8.93 -12.88
CA PRO A 122 -18.60 -9.89 -13.97
C PRO A 122 -19.52 -9.38 -15.09
N SER A 123 -20.23 -8.28 -14.87
CA SER A 123 -21.14 -7.66 -15.83
C SER A 123 -20.83 -6.17 -15.99
N PRO A 124 -20.88 -5.63 -17.23
CA PRO A 124 -20.61 -4.22 -17.52
C PRO A 124 -21.69 -3.25 -17.00
N LEU A 125 -22.77 -3.76 -16.43
CA LEU A 125 -23.85 -2.96 -15.86
C LEU A 125 -24.14 -3.46 -14.45
N SER A 126 -23.57 -2.78 -13.46
CA SER A 126 -23.92 -3.02 -12.07
C SER A 126 -24.09 -1.69 -11.36
N VAL A 127 -25.19 -1.56 -10.61
CA VAL A 127 -25.36 -0.43 -9.69
C VAL A 127 -24.60 -0.80 -8.42
N VAL A 128 -23.70 0.07 -7.97
CA VAL A 128 -23.04 -0.04 -6.67
C VAL A 128 -23.58 1.05 -5.76
N THR A 129 -24.04 0.64 -4.58
CA THR A 129 -24.50 1.58 -3.54
C THR A 129 -23.37 1.73 -2.53
N VAL A 130 -23.00 2.98 -2.27
CA VAL A 130 -21.98 3.35 -1.29
C VAL A 130 -22.69 4.01 -0.12
N SER A 131 -22.45 3.51 1.08
CA SER A 131 -23.02 4.01 2.33
C SER A 131 -21.91 4.30 3.34
N LYS A 132 -22.07 5.36 4.11
CA LYS A 132 -21.15 5.77 5.18
C LYS A 132 -21.96 6.43 6.29
N GLU A 133 -21.70 6.05 7.54
CA GLU A 133 -22.35 6.63 8.71
C GLU A 133 -22.22 8.16 8.73
N GLY A 134 -23.36 8.86 8.90
CA GLY A 134 -23.44 10.33 8.87
C GLY A 134 -23.56 10.95 7.48
N TYR A 135 -23.58 10.13 6.42
CA TYR A 135 -23.74 10.56 5.03
C TYR A 135 -24.95 9.90 4.38
N GLN A 136 -25.50 10.55 3.36
CA GLN A 136 -26.54 10.02 2.49
C GLN A 136 -25.92 8.95 1.57
N GLU A 137 -26.69 7.90 1.32
CA GLU A 137 -26.28 6.83 0.40
C GLU A 137 -26.23 7.33 -1.03
N ALA A 138 -25.23 6.89 -1.79
CA ALA A 138 -25.11 7.17 -3.21
C ALA A 138 -25.13 5.87 -4.00
N SER A 139 -25.99 5.79 -5.02
CA SER A 139 -26.02 4.66 -5.95
C SER A 139 -25.42 5.09 -7.28
N ILE A 140 -24.35 4.42 -7.70
CA ILE A 140 -23.63 4.73 -8.93
C ILE A 140 -23.79 3.57 -9.90
N PRO A 141 -24.33 3.81 -11.11
CA PRO A 141 -24.26 2.83 -12.18
C PRO A 141 -22.82 2.77 -12.69
N LEU A 142 -22.18 1.60 -12.54
CA LEU A 142 -20.88 1.33 -13.13
C LEU A 142 -21.10 0.81 -14.55
N ALA A 143 -20.63 1.58 -15.52
CA ALA A 143 -20.49 1.14 -16.90
C ALA A 143 -19.15 0.40 -17.06
N GLY A 144 -19.14 -0.70 -17.81
CA GLY A 144 -17.99 -1.61 -17.91
C GLY A 144 -16.71 -1.02 -18.52
N ASP A 145 -16.74 0.23 -19.00
CA ASP A 145 -15.60 0.97 -19.54
C ASP A 145 -14.95 1.93 -18.53
N GLN A 146 -15.57 2.16 -17.37
CA GLN A 146 -15.05 3.07 -16.35
C GLN A 146 -14.00 2.36 -15.48
N ARG A 147 -12.75 2.85 -15.54
CA ARG A 147 -11.63 2.34 -14.72
C ARG A 147 -11.60 2.92 -13.31
N GLU A 148 -12.22 4.07 -13.11
CA GLU A 148 -12.22 4.79 -11.84
C GLU A 148 -13.52 5.59 -11.73
N VAL A 149 -14.12 5.58 -10.53
CA VAL A 149 -15.35 6.31 -10.23
C VAL A 149 -15.21 7.02 -8.90
N HIS A 150 -15.30 8.35 -8.95
CA HIS A 150 -15.30 9.19 -7.76
C HIS A 150 -16.72 9.47 -7.31
N VAL A 151 -17.00 9.11 -6.05
CA VAL A 151 -18.32 9.30 -5.45
C VAL A 151 -18.22 10.37 -4.37
N LEU A 152 -19.00 11.43 -4.53
CA LEU A 152 -19.18 12.46 -3.51
C LEU A 152 -20.38 12.08 -2.64
N LEU A 153 -20.16 11.84 -1.35
CA LEU A 153 -21.24 11.62 -0.39
C LEU A 153 -21.63 12.92 0.29
N HIS A 154 -22.93 13.19 0.37
CA HIS A 154 -23.49 14.35 1.07
C HIS A 154 -23.76 14.01 2.54
N ALA A 155 -23.51 14.94 3.45
CA ALA A 155 -23.85 14.72 4.86
C ALA A 155 -25.37 14.57 5.01
N SER A 156 -25.82 13.63 5.84
CA SER A 156 -27.24 13.50 6.16
C SER A 156 -27.68 14.68 7.03
N GLU A 157 -28.88 15.23 6.81
CA GLU A 157 -29.40 16.34 7.62
C GLU A 157 -29.52 15.89 9.09
N GLY A 158 -28.70 16.50 9.96
CA GLY A 158 -28.63 16.15 11.39
C GLY A 158 -27.48 15.22 11.78
N GLY A 159 -26.71 14.69 10.83
CA GLY A 159 -25.47 13.96 11.11
C GLY A 159 -24.35 14.91 11.51
N SER A 160 -23.77 14.75 12.71
CA SER A 160 -22.50 15.41 13.01
C SER A 160 -21.42 14.80 12.12
N PRO A 161 -20.78 15.57 11.21
CA PRO A 161 -19.78 15.01 10.32
C PRO A 161 -18.66 14.40 11.17
N ALA A 162 -18.41 13.09 10.99
CA ALA A 162 -17.29 12.43 11.63
C ALA A 162 -16.01 13.25 11.33
N PRO A 163 -15.11 13.45 12.32
CA PRO A 163 -13.86 14.15 12.08
C PRO A 163 -13.19 13.51 10.86
N PRO A 164 -12.67 14.30 9.90
CA PRO A 164 -12.06 13.76 8.71
C PRO A 164 -11.01 12.74 9.14
N SER A 165 -11.23 11.49 8.77
CA SER A 165 -10.30 10.41 9.04
C SER A 165 -8.95 10.82 8.46
N ALA A 166 -7.89 10.77 9.28
CA ALA A 166 -6.53 11.19 8.91
C ALA A 166 -6.02 10.55 7.59
N TYR A 167 -6.63 9.44 7.17
CA TYR A 167 -6.43 8.77 5.88
C TYR A 167 -6.78 9.63 4.64
N LEU A 168 -7.57 10.71 4.78
CA LEU A 168 -7.92 11.63 3.68
C LEU A 168 -7.14 12.95 3.75
N SER A 169 -6.13 13.06 4.61
CA SER A 169 -5.07 14.04 4.42
C SER A 169 -4.33 13.65 3.15
N GLY A 170 -4.89 14.04 2.00
CA GLY A 170 -4.43 13.67 0.67
C GLY A 170 -2.91 13.73 0.64
N GLU A 171 -2.30 12.61 0.27
CA GLU A 171 -0.87 12.56 0.00
C GLU A 171 -0.55 13.77 -0.86
N ARG A 172 0.14 14.73 -0.24
CA ARG A 172 0.50 16.00 -0.85
C ARG A 172 1.29 15.62 -2.08
N SER A 173 0.67 15.72 -3.26
CA SER A 173 1.20 15.24 -4.55
C SER A 173 2.70 15.47 -4.57
N LYS A 174 3.46 14.38 -4.33
CA LYS A 174 4.92 14.48 -4.28
C LYS A 174 5.30 14.90 -5.69
N SER A 175 5.96 16.06 -5.80
CA SER A 175 6.40 16.59 -7.09
C SER A 175 7.05 15.46 -7.88
N ALA A 176 6.62 15.22 -9.13
CA ALA A 176 7.20 14.18 -9.98
C ALA A 176 8.63 14.51 -10.44
N LEU A 177 9.11 15.73 -10.15
CA LEU A 177 10.41 16.23 -10.56
C LEU A 177 11.59 15.33 -10.11
N PRO A 178 11.68 14.83 -8.86
CA PRO A 178 12.75 13.93 -8.44
C PRO A 178 12.75 12.61 -9.22
N ILE A 179 11.57 12.07 -9.57
CA ILE A 179 11.44 10.83 -10.35
C ILE A 179 12.03 11.04 -11.75
N TYR A 180 11.70 12.14 -12.42
CA TYR A 180 12.23 12.44 -13.76
C TYR A 180 13.73 12.67 -13.75
N ILE A 181 14.25 13.41 -12.77
CA ILE A 181 15.70 13.69 -12.67
C ILE A 181 16.47 12.40 -12.40
N THR A 182 16.03 11.58 -11.45
CA THR A 182 16.72 10.33 -11.08
C THR A 182 16.66 9.29 -12.20
N THR A 183 15.51 9.14 -12.84
CA THR A 183 15.36 8.24 -14.02
C THR A 183 16.26 8.70 -15.17
N GLY A 184 16.25 9.99 -15.49
CA GLY A 184 17.09 10.55 -16.55
C GLY A 184 18.59 10.39 -16.26
N ALA A 185 19.02 10.67 -15.03
CA ALA A 185 20.40 10.48 -14.60
C ALA A 185 20.85 9.02 -14.70
N THR A 186 19.99 8.06 -14.31
CA THR A 186 20.27 6.63 -14.39
C THR A 186 20.53 6.18 -15.82
N VAL A 187 19.68 6.58 -16.77
CA VAL A 187 19.82 6.22 -18.19
C VAL A 187 21.08 6.85 -18.81
N LEU A 188 21.33 8.13 -18.53
CA LEU A 188 22.51 8.83 -19.09
C LEU A 188 23.82 8.24 -18.57
N THR A 189 23.91 7.95 -17.28
CA THR A 189 25.10 7.35 -16.67
C THR A 189 25.33 5.91 -17.14
N GLY A 190 24.26 5.11 -17.28
CA GLY A 190 24.34 3.76 -17.85
C GLY A 190 24.81 3.75 -19.31
N ALA A 191 24.29 4.67 -20.14
CA ALA A 191 24.74 4.82 -21.53
C ALA A 191 26.21 5.26 -21.62
N ALA A 192 26.65 6.17 -20.75
CA ALA A 192 28.05 6.58 -20.67
C ALA A 192 28.98 5.43 -20.26
N ALA A 193 28.58 4.60 -19.30
CA ALA A 193 29.33 3.42 -18.88
C ALA A 193 29.54 2.45 -20.04
N ALA A 194 28.48 2.16 -20.80
CA ALA A 194 28.54 1.31 -21.98
C ALA A 194 29.45 1.90 -23.07
N TYR A 195 29.35 3.21 -23.33
CA TYR A 195 30.22 3.90 -24.28
C TYR A 195 31.70 3.77 -23.92
N PHE A 196 32.07 4.01 -22.65
CA PHE A 196 33.45 3.89 -22.20
C PHE A 196 33.95 2.45 -22.28
N LYS A 197 33.11 1.46 -21.97
CA LYS A 197 33.47 0.05 -22.08
C LYS A 197 33.78 -0.36 -23.52
N ILE A 198 32.90 -0.02 -24.47
CA ILE A 198 33.12 -0.28 -25.91
C ILE A 198 34.43 0.36 -26.38
N LYS A 199 34.71 1.59 -25.93
CA LYS A 199 35.95 2.28 -26.29
C LYS A 199 37.18 1.57 -25.71
N ALA A 200 37.11 1.11 -24.45
CA ALA A 200 38.18 0.34 -23.81
C ALA A 200 38.45 -0.96 -24.58
N ASP A 201 37.40 -1.70 -24.96
CA ASP A 201 37.53 -2.95 -25.70
C ASP A 201 38.22 -2.74 -27.07
N ASN A 202 37.86 -1.67 -27.80
CA ASN A 202 38.52 -1.31 -29.05
C ASN A 202 40.02 -1.01 -28.88
N TYR A 203 40.41 -0.32 -27.80
CA TYR A 203 41.82 -0.06 -27.50
C TYR A 203 42.57 -1.33 -27.10
N TYR A 204 41.90 -2.27 -26.45
CA TYR A 204 42.48 -3.55 -26.09
C TYR A 204 42.70 -4.44 -27.32
N ASP A 205 41.77 -4.45 -28.27
CA ASP A 205 41.94 -5.14 -29.55
C ASP A 205 43.11 -4.55 -30.36
N ASP A 206 43.26 -3.22 -30.36
CA ASP A 206 44.41 -2.54 -30.93
C ASP A 206 45.71 -3.02 -30.27
N TYR A 207 45.77 -3.06 -28.94
CA TYR A 207 46.92 -3.57 -28.19
C TYR A 207 47.27 -5.00 -28.59
N ARG A 208 46.28 -5.89 -28.67
CA ARG A 208 46.49 -7.29 -29.07
C ARG A 208 47.07 -7.42 -30.47
N ARG A 209 46.75 -6.49 -31.37
CA ARG A 209 47.24 -6.48 -32.74
C ARG A 209 48.63 -5.86 -32.87
N THR A 210 48.93 -4.78 -32.15
CA THR A 210 50.17 -4.00 -32.34
C THR A 210 51.25 -4.30 -31.31
N GLY A 211 50.89 -4.81 -30.13
CA GLY A 211 51.78 -4.95 -28.98
C GLY A 211 52.13 -3.63 -28.29
N ASP A 212 51.47 -2.52 -28.62
CA ASP A 212 51.78 -1.19 -28.08
C ASP A 212 51.23 -1.01 -26.65
N GLU A 213 52.12 -1.05 -25.64
CA GLU A 213 51.77 -0.87 -24.23
C GLU A 213 51.07 0.46 -23.92
N GLY A 214 51.27 1.50 -24.73
CA GLY A 214 50.57 2.78 -24.57
C GLY A 214 49.05 2.62 -24.61
N LYS A 215 48.55 1.64 -25.37
CA LYS A 215 47.13 1.30 -25.48
C LYS A 215 46.57 0.71 -24.19
N LEU A 216 47.33 -0.09 -23.44
CA LEU A 216 46.89 -0.65 -22.15
C LEU A 216 46.60 0.44 -21.11
N SER A 217 47.38 1.52 -21.11
CA SER A 217 47.13 2.65 -20.21
C SER A 217 45.77 3.31 -20.47
N GLN A 218 45.37 3.41 -21.75
CA GLN A 218 44.09 3.99 -22.16
C GLN A 218 42.93 3.06 -21.84
N VAL A 219 43.09 1.74 -22.03
CA VAL A 219 42.12 0.72 -21.59
C VAL A 219 41.84 0.88 -20.10
N ARG A 220 42.88 0.97 -19.27
CA ARG A 220 42.73 1.11 -17.82
C ARG A 220 41.98 2.37 -17.42
N GLN A 221 42.27 3.50 -18.06
CA GLN A 221 41.57 4.76 -17.79
C GLN A 221 40.08 4.69 -18.17
N LEU A 222 39.76 4.11 -19.33
CA LEU A 222 38.39 3.97 -19.81
C LEU A 222 37.58 2.95 -19.00
N ASP A 223 38.17 1.83 -18.59
CA ASP A 223 37.54 0.85 -17.71
C ASP A 223 37.22 1.45 -16.33
N VAL A 224 38.13 2.25 -15.75
CA VAL A 224 37.88 2.97 -14.49
C VAL A 224 36.74 3.97 -14.66
N ALA A 225 36.75 4.75 -15.75
CA ALA A 225 35.67 5.69 -16.06
C ALA A 225 34.31 4.97 -16.20
N SER A 226 34.28 3.85 -16.92
CA SER A 226 33.10 2.99 -17.09
C SER A 226 32.57 2.50 -15.73
N GLY A 227 33.45 1.96 -14.88
CA GLY A 227 33.09 1.48 -13.54
C GLY A 227 32.51 2.59 -12.65
N ILE A 228 33.10 3.79 -12.65
CA ILE A 228 32.58 4.94 -11.90
C ILE A 228 31.19 5.34 -12.40
N THR A 229 30.99 5.42 -13.72
CA THR A 229 29.69 5.77 -14.29
C THR A 229 28.61 4.72 -14.02
N LEU A 230 28.97 3.44 -14.00
CA LEU A 230 28.05 2.35 -13.65
C LEU A 230 27.61 2.46 -12.18
N ALA A 231 28.56 2.66 -11.26
CA ALA A 231 28.24 2.85 -9.84
C ALA A 231 27.33 4.06 -9.60
N ALA A 232 27.53 5.16 -10.34
CA ALA A 232 26.65 6.33 -10.29
C ALA A 232 25.23 6.03 -10.80
N SER A 233 25.11 5.17 -11.83
CA SER A 233 23.82 4.71 -12.35
C SER A 233 23.07 3.87 -11.31
N GLU A 234 23.74 2.93 -10.66
CA GLU A 234 23.16 2.10 -9.59
C GLU A 234 22.69 2.95 -8.41
N LEU A 235 23.51 3.91 -7.96
CA LEU A 235 23.13 4.83 -6.89
C LEU A 235 21.88 5.65 -7.24
N SER A 236 21.77 6.09 -8.50
CA SER A 236 20.59 6.82 -9.00
C SER A 236 19.34 5.93 -8.99
N LEU A 237 19.48 4.65 -9.34
CA LEU A 237 18.40 3.67 -9.28
C LEU A 237 17.96 3.35 -7.85
N PHE A 238 18.91 3.22 -6.90
CA PHE A 238 18.59 3.08 -5.49
C PHE A 238 17.83 4.30 -4.95
N THR A 239 18.25 5.50 -5.35
CA THR A 239 17.56 6.74 -4.97
C THR A 239 16.12 6.75 -5.51
N LEU A 240 15.91 6.33 -6.77
CA LEU A 240 14.56 6.21 -7.35
C LEU A 240 13.67 5.24 -6.58
N THR A 241 14.23 4.13 -6.08
CA THR A 241 13.46 3.12 -5.33
C THR A 241 12.97 3.62 -3.98
N TYR A 242 13.68 4.58 -3.39
CA TYR A 242 13.35 5.11 -2.07
C TYR A 242 12.36 6.29 -2.09
N PHE A 243 12.15 6.92 -3.26
CA PHE A 243 11.29 8.10 -3.43
C PHE A 243 9.93 7.76 -4.00
#